data_AF-A0A0E0JEF4-F1
#
_entry.id   AF-A0A0E0JEF4-F1
#
_cell.length_a   1.000
_cell.length_b   1.000
_cell.length_c   1.000
_cell.angle_alpha   90.00
_cell.angle_beta   90.00
_cell.angle_gamma   90.00
#
_symmetry.space_group_name_H-M   'P 1'
#
loop_
_entity.id
_entity.type
_entity.pdbx_description
1 polymer ?
#
loop_
_entity_poly.entity_id
_entity_poly.type
_entity_poly.pdbx_seq_one_letter_code
_entity_poly.pdbx_strand_id
1 'polypeptide(L)'
;MVGCRRAVADEHGYFLAELGVTKVSDFYMGDPRKACYVRLRASPDFECNNPTTINYSSIEGAPLRDEGKRWADHDYDNVVYATGPLAFRPCLQIST
;
A
#
# COMPACT_ATOMS: atom_id res chain seq x y z
N MET A 1 10.60 15.01 1.55
CA MET A 1 9.57 14.37 2.41
C MET A 1 8.70 13.49 1.52
N VAL A 2 8.69 12.19 1.76
CA VAL A 2 7.88 11.25 0.98
C VAL A 2 6.41 11.44 1.37
N GLY A 3 5.62 12.00 0.47
CA GLY A 3 4.18 12.22 0.69
C GLY A 3 3.35 10.96 0.44
N CYS A 4 2.08 10.99 0.85
CA CYS A 4 1.14 9.91 0.55
C CYS A 4 0.93 9.79 -0.96
N ARG A 5 1.12 8.58 -1.51
CA ARG A 5 0.79 8.24 -2.89
C ARG A 5 -0.57 7.53 -2.94
N ARG A 6 -1.34 7.78 -3.99
CA ARG A 6 -2.58 7.05 -4.27
C ARG A 6 -2.37 6.18 -5.49
N ALA A 7 -2.92 4.97 -5.44
CA ALA A 7 -3.06 4.08 -6.57
C ALA A 7 -4.51 3.58 -6.65
N VAL A 8 -4.90 3.16 -7.84
CA VAL A 8 -6.18 2.49 -8.10
C VAL A 8 -5.84 1.06 -8.52
N ALA A 9 -6.60 0.10 -7.99
CA ALA A 9 -6.43 -1.29 -8.39
C ALA A 9 -6.97 -1.50 -9.81
N ASP A 10 -6.31 -2.36 -10.57
CA ASP A 10 -6.77 -2.81 -11.88
C ASP A 10 -7.95 -3.81 -11.77
N GLU A 11 -8.39 -4.32 -12.92
CA GLU A 11 -9.47 -5.31 -13.00
C GLU A 11 -9.17 -6.64 -12.28
N HIS A 12 -7.88 -6.92 -12.00
CA HIS A 12 -7.42 -8.11 -11.29
C HIS A 12 -7.17 -7.84 -9.80
N GLY A 13 -7.36 -6.60 -9.33
CA GLY A 13 -7.13 -6.20 -7.94
C GLY A 13 -5.69 -5.84 -7.59
N TYR A 14 -4.79 -5.72 -8.58
CA TYR A 14 -3.41 -5.28 -8.35
C TYR A 14 -3.28 -3.76 -8.46
N PHE A 15 -2.39 -3.17 -7.66
CA PHE A 15 -2.07 -1.75 -7.74
C PHE A 15 -0.56 -1.53 -7.64
N LEU A 16 -0.08 -0.48 -8.29
CA LEU A 16 1.30 -0.03 -8.23
C LEU A 16 1.33 1.47 -7.95
N ALA A 17 2.21 1.90 -7.06
CA ALA A 17 2.47 3.31 -6.78
C ALA A 17 3.97 3.57 -6.76
N GLU A 18 4.40 4.53 -7.57
CA GLU A 18 5.78 5.00 -7.55
C GLU A 18 6.00 5.94 -6.36
N LEU A 19 6.98 5.62 -5.52
CA LEU A 19 7.44 6.53 -4.47
C LEU A 19 8.26 7.70 -5.06
N GLY A 20 8.84 7.49 -6.25
CA GLY A 20 9.74 8.39 -6.95
C GLY A 20 11.20 8.18 -6.58
N VAL A 21 12.10 8.98 -7.16
CA VAL A 21 13.53 8.97 -6.81
C VAL A 21 13.73 9.75 -5.52
N THR A 22 14.18 9.07 -4.47
CA THR A 22 14.43 9.68 -3.15
C THR A 22 15.65 9.06 -2.52
N LYS A 23 16.35 9.81 -1.67
CA LYS A 23 17.45 9.23 -0.89
C LYS A 23 16.86 8.27 0.14
N VAL A 24 17.47 7.10 0.29
CA VAL A 24 17.02 6.10 1.28
C VAL A 24 17.04 6.70 2.70
N SER A 25 17.99 7.59 3.00
CA SER A 25 18.10 8.32 4.26
C SER A 25 16.89 9.20 4.61
N ASP A 26 16.05 9.54 3.63
CA ASP A 26 14.88 10.39 3.85
C ASP A 26 13.70 9.61 4.46
N PHE A 27 13.78 8.28 4.48
CA PHE A 27 12.82 7.42 5.17
C PHE A 27 13.17 7.28 6.65
N TYR A 28 12.16 6.98 7.47
CA TYR A 28 12.35 6.67 8.89
C TYR A 28 13.39 5.55 9.06
N MET A 29 14.46 5.84 9.80
CA MET A 29 15.63 4.95 9.99
C MET A 29 16.30 4.47 8.69
N GLY A 30 16.13 5.19 7.59
CA GLY A 30 16.67 4.76 6.30
C GLY A 30 16.01 3.50 5.74
N ASP A 31 14.78 3.18 6.14
CA ASP A 31 14.09 1.96 5.70
C ASP A 31 12.64 2.26 5.30
N PRO A 32 12.30 2.22 3.99
CA PRO A 32 10.93 2.41 3.52
C PRO A 32 9.92 1.46 4.19
N ARG A 33 10.34 0.26 4.58
CA ARG A 33 9.48 -0.73 5.24
C ARG A 33 9.05 -0.30 6.64
N LYS A 34 9.82 0.56 7.29
CA LYS A 34 9.50 1.13 8.61
C LYS A 34 8.81 2.49 8.51
N ALA A 35 8.80 3.09 7.33
CA ALA A 35 8.30 4.45 7.10
C ALA A 35 6.94 4.48 6.40
N CYS A 36 6.60 3.46 5.62
CA CYS A 36 5.44 3.47 4.74
C CYS A 36 4.47 2.32 5.02
N TYR A 37 3.19 2.64 4.91
CA TYR A 37 2.07 1.73 5.12
C TYR A 37 1.04 1.93 4.01
N VAL A 38 0.41 0.85 3.58
CA VAL A 38 -0.64 0.87 2.56
C VAL A 38 -2.01 0.78 3.22
N ARG A 39 -2.92 1.66 2.85
CA ARG A 39 -4.28 1.74 3.40
C ARG A 39 -5.32 1.72 2.31
N LEU A 40 -6.40 1.00 2.55
CA LEU A 40 -7.61 1.08 1.73
C LEU A 40 -8.24 2.47 1.87
N ARG A 41 -8.66 3.06 0.75
CA ARG A 41 -9.28 4.38 0.72
C ARG A 41 -10.76 4.33 0.35
N ALA A 42 -11.10 3.62 -0.72
CA ALA A 42 -12.47 3.46 -1.18
C ALA A 42 -12.56 2.23 -2.10
N SER A 43 -13.70 1.56 -2.04
CA SER A 43 -14.15 0.54 -2.96
C SER A 43 -15.10 1.16 -3.97
N PRO A 44 -15.04 0.76 -5.26
CA PRO A 44 -16.08 1.10 -6.23
C PRO A 44 -17.41 0.40 -5.93
N ASP A 45 -17.39 -0.70 -5.16
CA ASP A 45 -18.58 -1.41 -4.70
C ASP A 45 -19.03 -0.84 -3.36
N PHE A 46 -20.16 -0.12 -3.36
CA PHE A 46 -20.75 0.47 -2.16
C PHE A 46 -21.11 -0.59 -1.11
N GLU A 47 -21.59 -1.75 -1.54
CA GLU A 47 -21.95 -2.86 -0.66
C GLU A 47 -20.72 -3.54 -0.07
N CYS A 48 -19.52 -3.31 -0.62
CA CYS A 48 -18.24 -3.83 -0.14
C CYS A 48 -17.22 -2.70 0.04
N ASN A 49 -17.54 -1.69 0.84
CA ASN A 49 -16.70 -0.49 1.05
C ASN A 49 -16.19 -0.30 2.48
N ASN A 50 -16.46 -1.23 3.40
CA ASN A 50 -15.93 -1.12 4.76
C ASN A 50 -14.51 -1.67 4.81
N PRO A 51 -13.49 -0.92 5.29
CA PRO A 51 -12.15 -1.48 5.43
C PRO A 51 -12.15 -2.65 6.43
N THR A 52 -11.45 -3.73 6.08
CA THR A 52 -11.23 -4.85 7.02
C THR A 52 -10.08 -4.56 7.98
N THR A 53 -10.11 -5.22 9.14
CA THR A 53 -9.00 -5.26 10.09
C THR A 53 -7.96 -6.34 9.72
N ILE A 54 -8.09 -6.99 8.56
CA ILE A 54 -7.15 -8.03 8.14
C ILE A 54 -5.76 -7.38 8.04
N ASN A 55 -4.79 -7.95 8.75
CA ASN A 55 -3.43 -7.43 8.97
C ASN A 55 -3.27 -6.23 9.94
N TYR A 56 -4.09 -6.11 10.99
CA TYR A 56 -3.95 -5.05 12.02
C TYR A 56 -3.98 -3.61 11.46
N SER A 57 -4.53 -3.44 10.25
CA SER A 57 -4.25 -2.31 9.37
C SER A 57 -5.34 -1.24 9.34
N SER A 58 -6.42 -1.38 10.13
CA SER A 58 -7.60 -0.53 9.97
C SER A 58 -7.32 0.95 10.23
N ILE A 59 -6.32 1.28 11.06
CA ILE A 59 -5.85 2.65 11.28
C ILE A 59 -4.42 2.85 10.76
N GLU A 60 -3.50 1.90 10.99
CA GLU A 60 -2.09 2.07 10.64
C GLU A 60 -1.75 1.73 9.17
N GLY A 61 -2.49 0.80 8.57
CA GLY A 61 -2.21 0.25 7.23
C GLY A 61 -1.32 -1.00 7.26
N ALA A 62 -1.23 -1.69 6.13
CA ALA A 62 -0.35 -2.84 5.98
C ALA A 62 1.08 -2.38 5.68
N PRO A 63 2.10 -2.89 6.38
CA PRO A 63 3.49 -2.49 6.15
C PRO A 63 3.99 -2.97 4.78
N LEU A 64 5.05 -2.31 4.30
CA LEU A 64 5.78 -2.76 3.13
C LEU A 64 6.74 -3.91 3.48
N ARG A 65 6.95 -4.81 2.52
CA ARG A 65 7.83 -5.98 2.58
C ARG A 65 8.76 -5.96 1.38
N ASP A 66 10.03 -6.28 1.61
CA ASP A 66 11.02 -6.42 0.54
C ASP A 66 11.02 -7.88 0.08
N GLU A 67 10.64 -8.10 -1.17
CA GLU A 67 10.56 -9.42 -1.81
C GLU A 67 11.82 -9.72 -2.65
N GLY A 68 12.90 -8.95 -2.49
CA GLY A 68 14.14 -9.09 -3.25
C GLY A 68 14.07 -8.59 -4.69
N LYS A 69 12.96 -7.94 -5.08
CA LYS A 69 12.77 -7.40 -6.43
C LYS A 69 13.48 -6.05 -6.57
N ARG A 70 14.67 -6.07 -7.14
CA ARG A 70 15.49 -4.87 -7.37
C ARG A 70 16.28 -4.96 -8.66
N TRP A 71 16.54 -3.82 -9.29
CA TRP A 71 17.45 -3.70 -10.43
C TRP A 71 18.14 -2.34 -10.40
N ALA A 72 19.41 -2.31 -10.78
CA ALA A 72 20.14 -1.08 -10.97
C ALA A 72 19.76 -0.46 -12.32
N ASP A 73 19.50 0.84 -12.34
CA ASP A 73 19.29 1.59 -13.58
C ASP A 73 20.01 2.94 -13.49
N HIS A 74 21.00 3.12 -14.35
CA HIS A 74 21.90 4.28 -14.35
C HIS A 74 22.45 4.60 -12.94
N ASP A 75 22.01 5.71 -12.35
CA ASP A 75 22.50 6.28 -11.09
C ASP A 75 21.61 5.95 -9.88
N TYR A 76 20.60 5.08 -10.06
CA TYR A 76 19.64 4.75 -9.00
C TYR A 76 19.33 3.24 -8.93
N ASP A 77 19.10 2.76 -7.72
CA ASP A 77 18.56 1.42 -7.48
C ASP A 77 17.03 1.46 -7.46
N ASN A 78 16.41 0.72 -8.38
CA ASN A 78 14.99 0.49 -8.35
C ASN A 78 14.69 -0.66 -7.40
N VAL A 79 13.83 -0.42 -6.42
CA VAL A 79 13.41 -1.41 -5.42
C VAL A 79 11.90 -1.48 -5.39
N VAL A 80 11.35 -2.68 -5.53
CA VAL A 80 9.91 -2.93 -5.45
C VAL A 80 9.58 -3.59 -4.12
N TYR A 81 8.72 -2.92 -3.36
CA TYR A 81 8.16 -3.45 -2.13
C TYR A 81 6.75 -3.97 -2.37
N ALA A 82 6.42 -5.10 -1.74
CA ALA A 82 5.08 -5.66 -1.73
C ALA A 82 4.38 -5.34 -0.41
N THR A 83 3.05 -5.43 -0.38
CA THR A 83 2.27 -5.40 0.86
C THR A 83 1.43 -6.67 0.98
N GLY A 84 0.88 -6.94 2.16
CA GLY A 84 -0.12 -8.01 2.35
C GLY A 84 -1.36 -7.75 1.50
N PRO A 85 -2.15 -8.78 1.14
CA PRO A 85 -3.45 -8.53 0.53
C PRO A 85 -4.29 -7.65 1.46
N LEU A 86 -5.02 -6.73 0.85
CA LEU A 86 -5.93 -5.81 1.51
C LEU A 86 -7.35 -6.12 1.01
N ALA A 87 -8.33 -6.07 1.90
CA ALA A 87 -9.71 -6.34 1.53
C ALA A 87 -10.67 -5.35 2.16
N PHE A 88 -11.69 -4.96 1.40
CA PHE A 88 -12.91 -4.43 1.99
C PHE A 88 -13.80 -5.60 2.44
N ARG A 89 -14.67 -5.32 3.41
CA ARG A 89 -15.75 -6.21 3.82
C ARG A 89 -17.08 -5.59 3.43
N PRO A 90 -18.13 -6.43 3.35
CA PRO A 90 -19.48 -5.94 3.15
C PRO A 90 -19.88 -4.85 4.15
N CYS A 91 -20.71 -3.92 3.70
CA CYS A 91 -21.47 -3.07 4.59
C CYS A 91 -22.45 -3.96 5.36
N LEU A 92 -22.64 -3.69 6.66
CA LEU A 92 -23.70 -4.36 7.42
C LEU A 92 -25.04 -3.91 6.81
N GLN A 93 -25.62 -4.75 5.95
CA GLN A 93 -27.00 -4.57 5.53
C GLN A 93 -27.91 -4.98 6.70
N ILE A 94 -28.43 -3.98 7.42
CA ILE A 94 -29.60 -4.22 8.28
C ILE A 94 -30.77 -4.37 7.31
N SER A 95 -31.19 -5.61 7.04
CA SER A 95 -32.44 -5.87 6.33
C SER A 95 -33.56 -5.17 7.10
N THR A 96 -34.14 -4.13 6.52
CA THR A 96 -35.31 -3.42 7.07
C THR A 96 -36.57 -4.00 6.48
#